data_AF-A0A9E6AP83-F1
#
_entry.id   AF-A0A9E6AP83-F1
#
_cell.length_a   1.000
_cell.length_b   1.000
_cell.length_c   1.000
_cell.angle_alpha   90.00
_cell.angle_beta   90.00
_cell.angle_gamma   90.00
#
_symmetry.space_group_name_H-M   'P 1'
#
loop_
_entity.id
_entity.type
_entity.pdbx_description
1 polymer ?
#
loop_
_entity_poly.entity_id
_entity_poly.type
_entity_poly.pdbx_seq_one_letter_code
_entity_poly.pdbx_strand_id
1 'polypeptide(L)'
;MQLNSYTDANQVTGANINTENIAYKANLFSKIYTYGLQMRRSEKDYLNRLQDKYIKKYEAALAKSIQLTDIFYSVAVTADEKSKIKHVISGLNASGEQFSKVVAMAVKLGLTPDTGLKGELRRAVHKVEEIISIHASLQDPKVLM
;
A
#
# COMPACT_ATOMS: atom_id res chain seq x y z
N MET A 1 -29.66 53.09 29.86
CA MET A 1 -28.28 52.64 29.61
C MET A 1 -28.29 51.11 29.64
N GLN A 2 -28.57 50.49 28.48
CA GLN A 2 -28.66 49.03 28.30
C GLN A 2 -28.01 48.70 26.95
N LEU A 3 -27.53 47.45 26.85
CA LEU A 3 -26.97 46.73 25.69
C LEU A 3 -25.43 46.55 25.73
N ASN A 4 -24.99 45.48 26.40
CA ASN A 4 -23.66 44.85 26.22
C ASN A 4 -23.68 43.36 26.64
N SER A 5 -24.76 42.62 26.40
CA SER A 5 -24.87 41.21 26.85
C SER A 5 -25.18 40.19 25.75
N TYR A 6 -25.27 40.59 24.48
CA TYR A 6 -25.61 39.69 23.38
C TYR A 6 -24.44 39.36 22.45
N THR A 7 -23.28 40.00 22.61
CA THR A 7 -22.14 39.88 21.68
C THR A 7 -21.16 38.76 22.03
N ASP A 8 -21.16 38.25 23.28
CA ASP A 8 -20.19 37.23 23.72
C ASP A 8 -20.64 35.78 23.49
N ALA A 9 -21.94 35.47 23.64
CA ALA A 9 -22.41 34.08 23.55
C ALA A 9 -22.21 33.49 22.13
N ASN A 10 -22.54 34.25 21.08
CA ASN A 10 -22.40 33.78 19.69
C ASN A 10 -20.93 33.67 19.24
N GLN A 11 -20.04 34.53 19.75
CA GLN A 11 -18.60 34.46 19.49
C GLN A 11 -17.99 33.23 20.17
N VAL A 12 -18.36 32.97 21.43
CA VAL A 12 -17.90 31.80 22.19
C VAL A 12 -18.43 30.50 21.59
N THR A 13 -19.70 30.44 21.19
CA THR A 13 -20.27 29.27 20.51
C THR A 13 -19.62 29.02 19.14
N GLY A 14 -19.38 30.07 18.34
CA GLY A 14 -18.67 29.95 17.06
C GLY A 14 -17.21 29.50 17.21
N ALA A 15 -16.50 29.99 18.23
CA ALA A 15 -15.13 29.59 18.54
C ALA A 15 -15.05 28.11 18.99
N ASN A 16 -16.01 27.64 19.79
CA ASN A 16 -16.09 26.25 20.22
C ASN A 16 -16.37 25.31 19.04
N ILE A 17 -17.33 25.64 18.17
CA ILE A 17 -17.63 24.87 16.95
C ILE A 17 -16.40 24.78 16.03
N ASN A 18 -15.68 25.90 15.84
CA ASN A 18 -14.47 25.90 15.02
C ASN A 18 -13.35 25.04 15.63
N THR A 19 -13.17 25.09 16.96
CA THR A 19 -12.16 24.31 17.66
C THR A 19 -12.46 22.81 17.59
N GLU A 20 -13.72 22.40 17.78
CA GLU A 20 -14.17 21.02 17.62
C GLU A 20 -13.94 20.50 16.19
N ASN A 21 -14.23 21.34 15.19
CA ASN A 21 -14.02 21.00 13.78
C ASN A 21 -12.53 20.80 13.46
N ILE A 22 -11.65 21.66 14.01
CA ILE A 22 -10.19 21.54 13.84
C ILE A 22 -9.67 20.26 14.49
N ALA A 23 -10.08 19.97 15.73
CA ALA A 23 -9.67 18.76 16.44
C ALA A 23 -10.12 17.48 15.71
N TYR A 24 -11.35 17.48 15.19
CA TYR A 24 -11.89 16.38 14.40
C TYR A 24 -11.08 16.15 13.10
N LYS A 25 -10.80 17.22 12.35
CA LYS A 25 -9.96 17.16 11.14
C LYS A 25 -8.54 16.68 11.43
N ALA A 26 -7.94 17.13 12.53
CA ALA A 26 -6.62 16.66 12.96
C ALA A 26 -6.62 15.16 13.27
N ASN A 27 -7.69 14.64 13.90
CA ASN A 27 -7.85 13.22 14.15
C ASN A 27 -7.99 12.41 12.85
N LEU A 28 -8.79 12.90 11.90
CA LEU A 28 -8.93 12.26 10.58
C LEU A 28 -7.58 12.21 9.87
N PHE A 29 -6.85 13.32 9.81
CA PHE A 29 -5.52 13.37 9.21
C PHE A 29 -4.55 12.38 9.87
N SER A 30 -4.50 12.34 11.20
CA SER A 30 -3.63 11.41 11.95
C SER A 30 -3.95 9.95 11.63
N LYS A 31 -5.24 9.59 11.50
CA LYS A 31 -5.66 8.23 11.12
C LYS A 31 -5.32 7.91 9.67
N ILE A 32 -5.56 8.82 8.73
CA ILE A 32 -5.17 8.66 7.32
C ILE A 32 -3.66 8.43 7.21
N TYR A 33 -2.87 9.26 7.89
CA TYR A 33 -1.42 9.10 7.94
C TYR A 33 -1.00 7.73 8.49
N THR A 34 -1.62 7.30 9.60
CA THR A 34 -1.37 5.99 10.20
C THR A 34 -1.67 4.84 9.24
N TYR A 35 -2.80 4.88 8.54
CA TYR A 35 -3.11 3.86 7.53
C TYR A 35 -2.16 3.91 6.33
N GLY A 36 -1.73 5.10 5.91
CA GLY A 36 -0.66 5.24 4.90
C GLY A 36 0.66 4.58 5.31
N LEU A 37 1.05 4.67 6.59
CA LEU A 37 2.20 3.94 7.12
C LEU A 37 1.97 2.43 7.14
N GLN A 38 0.77 1.96 7.48
CA GLN A 38 0.41 0.55 7.44
C GLN A 38 0.43 -0.03 6.02
N MET A 39 0.00 0.74 5.02
CA MET A 39 0.15 0.39 3.61
C MET A 39 1.63 0.17 3.27
N ARG A 40 2.50 1.15 3.54
CA ARG A 40 3.95 1.03 3.26
C ARG A 40 4.60 -0.15 3.98
N ARG A 41 4.23 -0.39 5.24
CA ARG A 41 4.73 -1.54 6.00
C ARG A 41 4.32 -2.86 5.35
N SER A 42 3.05 -2.96 4.94
CA SER A 42 2.52 -4.17 4.30
C SER A 42 3.16 -4.41 2.93
N GLU A 43 3.38 -3.37 2.14
CA GLU A 43 4.10 -3.44 0.87
C GLU A 43 5.54 -3.94 1.07
N LYS A 44 6.28 -3.36 2.02
CA LYS A 44 7.65 -3.82 2.36
C LYS A 44 7.66 -5.28 2.83
N ASP A 45 6.71 -5.65 3.69
CA ASP A 45 6.59 -7.02 4.18
C ASP A 45 6.24 -8.00 3.06
N TYR A 46 5.42 -7.59 2.08
CA TYR A 46 5.14 -8.36 0.88
C TYR A 46 6.40 -8.56 0.05
N LEU A 47 7.15 -7.50 -0.27
CA LEU A 47 8.37 -7.60 -1.07
C LEU A 47 9.43 -8.53 -0.43
N ASN A 48 9.50 -8.55 0.90
CA ASN A 48 10.46 -9.39 1.62
C ASN A 48 10.03 -10.86 1.75
N ARG A 49 8.73 -11.15 1.70
CA ARG A 49 8.20 -12.49 2.07
C ARG A 49 7.31 -13.13 1.02
N LEU A 50 6.80 -12.34 0.09
CA LEU A 50 5.94 -12.73 -1.02
C LEU A 50 4.68 -13.50 -0.57
N GLN A 51 4.06 -13.08 0.53
CA GLN A 51 2.87 -13.72 1.11
C GLN A 51 1.60 -12.88 0.93
N ASP A 52 0.53 -13.50 0.45
CA ASP A 52 -0.77 -12.86 0.15
C ASP A 52 -1.40 -12.13 1.34
N LYS A 53 -1.11 -12.57 2.57
CA LYS A 53 -1.61 -11.89 3.78
C LYS A 53 -1.21 -10.42 3.83
N TYR A 54 -0.09 -10.04 3.23
CA TYR A 54 0.37 -8.66 3.17
C TYR A 54 -0.36 -7.85 2.10
N ILE A 55 -0.82 -8.48 1.02
CA ILE A 55 -1.72 -7.86 0.04
C ILE A 55 -3.03 -7.47 0.71
N LYS A 56 -3.66 -8.42 1.42
CA LYS A 56 -4.92 -8.17 2.14
C LYS A 56 -4.79 -7.07 3.20
N LYS A 57 -3.66 -7.02 3.91
CA LYS A 57 -3.37 -5.95 4.89
C LYS A 57 -3.21 -4.58 4.22
N TYR A 58 -2.51 -4.53 3.09
CA TYR A 58 -2.36 -3.31 2.30
C TYR A 58 -3.73 -2.81 1.83
N GLU A 59 -4.54 -3.68 1.20
CA GLU A 59 -5.86 -3.33 0.68
C GLU A 59 -6.81 -2.84 1.78
N ALA A 60 -6.81 -3.50 2.94
CA ALA A 60 -7.60 -3.06 4.09
C ALA A 60 -7.18 -1.68 4.59
N ALA A 61 -5.87 -1.40 4.67
CA ALA A 61 -5.36 -0.10 5.07
C ALA A 61 -5.68 0.99 4.03
N LEU A 62 -5.55 0.68 2.73
CA LEU A 62 -5.93 1.58 1.64
C LEU A 62 -7.42 1.93 1.70
N ALA A 63 -8.30 0.94 1.83
CA ALA A 63 -9.74 1.16 1.93
C ALA A 63 -10.11 2.04 3.14
N LYS A 64 -9.46 1.82 4.29
CA LYS A 64 -9.65 2.67 5.47
C LYS A 64 -9.13 4.09 5.27
N SER A 65 -8.00 4.25 4.60
CA SER A 65 -7.44 5.55 4.27
C SER A 65 -8.36 6.36 3.33
N ILE A 66 -8.90 5.71 2.28
CA ILE A 66 -9.87 6.33 1.36
C ILE A 66 -11.13 6.73 2.12
N GLN A 67 -11.72 5.82 2.90
CA GLN A 67 -12.93 6.09 3.69
C GLN A 67 -12.76 7.32 4.60
N LEU A 68 -11.63 7.42 5.29
CA LEU A 68 -11.35 8.56 6.17
C LEU A 68 -11.08 9.85 5.39
N THR A 69 -10.45 9.76 4.24
CA THR A 69 -10.22 10.90 3.35
C THR A 69 -11.53 11.44 2.78
N ASP A 70 -12.49 10.57 2.45
CA ASP A 70 -13.83 10.99 2.02
C ASP A 70 -14.60 11.69 3.13
N ILE A 71 -14.51 11.18 4.37
CA ILE A 71 -15.06 11.87 5.54
C ILE A 71 -14.40 13.23 5.73
N PHE A 72 -13.07 13.32 5.60
CA PHE A 72 -12.35 14.59 5.69
C PHE A 72 -12.81 15.57 4.60
N TYR A 73 -13.02 15.09 3.38
CA TYR A 73 -13.56 15.90 2.29
C TYR A 73 -14.95 16.48 2.61
N SER A 74 -15.81 15.69 3.27
CA SER A 74 -17.18 16.12 3.61
C SER A 74 -17.23 17.25 4.65
N VAL A 75 -16.25 17.32 5.55
CA VAL A 75 -16.14 18.36 6.58
C VAL A 75 -15.21 19.52 6.19
N ALA A 76 -14.61 19.46 5.00
CA ALA A 76 -13.75 20.52 4.48
C ALA A 76 -14.57 21.78 4.15
N VAL A 77 -14.07 22.94 4.57
CA VAL A 77 -14.79 24.23 4.48
C VAL A 77 -14.33 25.02 3.27
N THR A 78 -13.02 25.08 3.02
CA THR A 78 -12.46 25.91 1.94
C THR A 78 -12.23 25.11 0.65
N ALA A 79 -12.25 25.81 -0.49
CA ALA A 79 -11.94 25.20 -1.77
C ALA A 79 -10.49 24.66 -1.83
N ASP A 80 -9.55 25.38 -1.21
CA ASP A 80 -8.15 24.95 -1.08
C ASP A 80 -8.02 23.65 -0.28
N GLU A 81 -8.70 23.54 0.86
CA GLU A 81 -8.74 22.32 1.68
C GLU A 81 -9.30 21.15 0.89
N LYS A 82 -10.43 21.34 0.21
CA LYS A 82 -11.03 20.32 -0.67
C LYS A 82 -10.08 19.88 -1.79
N SER A 83 -9.35 20.81 -2.39
CA SER A 83 -8.37 20.51 -3.44
C SER A 83 -7.22 19.64 -2.91
N LYS A 84 -6.65 20.01 -1.77
CA LYS A 84 -5.59 19.23 -1.10
C LYS A 84 -6.05 17.83 -0.74
N ILE A 85 -7.29 17.67 -0.24
CA ILE A 85 -7.86 16.37 0.09
C ILE A 85 -8.07 15.53 -1.18
N LYS A 86 -8.55 16.12 -2.29
CA LYS A 86 -8.64 15.42 -3.58
C LYS A 86 -7.28 14.91 -4.07
N HIS A 87 -6.22 15.69 -3.88
CA HIS A 87 -4.86 15.23 -4.19
C HIS A 87 -4.45 14.01 -3.35
N VAL A 88 -4.83 13.96 -2.06
CA VAL A 88 -4.60 12.78 -1.22
C VAL A 88 -5.36 11.57 -1.75
N ILE A 89 -6.64 11.70 -2.12
CA ILE A 89 -7.43 10.60 -2.70
C ILE A 89 -6.76 10.05 -3.97
N SER A 90 -6.35 10.95 -4.87
CA SER A 90 -5.65 10.57 -6.10
C SER A 90 -4.35 9.80 -5.80
N GLY A 91 -3.56 10.28 -4.84
CA GLY A 91 -2.34 9.60 -4.40
C GLY A 91 -2.58 8.21 -3.81
N LEU A 92 -3.66 8.03 -3.04
CA LEU A 92 -4.06 6.73 -2.50
C LEU A 92 -4.44 5.75 -3.60
N ASN A 93 -5.24 6.18 -4.58
CA ASN A 93 -5.63 5.35 -5.73
C ASN A 93 -4.41 4.95 -6.58
N ALA A 94 -3.55 5.91 -6.90
CA ALA A 94 -2.31 5.66 -7.62
C ALA A 94 -1.39 4.68 -6.87
N SER A 95 -1.34 4.76 -5.53
CA SER A 95 -0.58 3.82 -4.71
C SER A 95 -1.14 2.40 -4.82
N GLY A 96 -2.47 2.23 -4.78
CA GLY A 96 -3.12 0.93 -4.94
C GLY A 96 -2.87 0.29 -6.32
N GLU A 97 -2.97 1.09 -7.38
CA GLU A 97 -2.64 0.64 -8.74
C GLU A 97 -1.18 0.20 -8.85
N GLN A 98 -0.25 0.99 -8.29
CA GLN A 98 1.16 0.68 -8.35
C GLN A 98 1.51 -0.58 -7.57
N PHE A 99 0.93 -0.76 -6.38
CA PHE A 99 1.14 -1.97 -5.59
C PHE A 99 0.57 -3.21 -6.29
N SER A 100 -0.58 -3.08 -6.97
CA SER A 100 -1.14 -4.18 -7.78
C SER A 100 -0.20 -4.60 -8.91
N LYS A 101 0.48 -3.65 -9.57
CA LYS A 101 1.52 -3.94 -10.57
C LYS A 101 2.71 -4.68 -9.94
N VAL A 102 3.15 -4.26 -8.75
CA VAL A 102 4.22 -4.94 -8.00
C VAL A 102 3.86 -6.40 -7.71
N VAL A 103 2.63 -6.65 -7.23
CA VAL A 103 2.12 -8.01 -6.99
C VAL A 103 2.14 -8.84 -8.28
N ALA A 104 1.60 -8.30 -9.38
CA ALA A 104 1.58 -8.99 -10.66
C ALA A 104 3.00 -9.33 -11.17
N MET A 105 3.95 -8.40 -11.02
CA MET A 105 5.35 -8.62 -11.38
C MET A 105 5.99 -9.69 -10.50
N ALA A 106 5.73 -9.70 -9.19
CA ALA A 106 6.25 -10.71 -8.28
C ALA A 106 5.73 -12.12 -8.60
N VAL A 107 4.43 -12.25 -8.92
CA VAL A 107 3.83 -13.50 -9.39
C VAL A 107 4.49 -13.97 -10.68
N LYS A 108 4.64 -13.08 -11.67
CA LYS A 108 5.29 -13.40 -12.95
C LYS A 108 6.73 -13.86 -12.75
N LEU A 109 7.49 -13.15 -11.90
CA LEU A 109 8.87 -13.49 -11.59
C LEU A 109 8.98 -14.86 -10.90
N GLY A 110 8.04 -15.20 -10.03
CA GLY A 110 8.00 -16.43 -9.25
C GLY A 110 8.08 -16.16 -7.75
N LEU A 111 7.03 -16.57 -7.02
CA LEU A 111 6.91 -16.43 -5.56
C LEU A 111 7.75 -17.47 -4.80
N THR A 112 8.09 -18.57 -5.47
CA THR A 112 8.96 -19.64 -4.98
C THR A 112 10.06 -19.93 -6.01
N PRO A 113 11.13 -20.67 -5.64
CA PRO A 113 12.19 -21.03 -6.59
C PRO A 113 11.70 -21.79 -7.84
N ASP A 114 10.58 -22.49 -7.74
CA ASP A 114 10.09 -23.41 -8.77
C ASP A 114 8.89 -22.85 -9.57
N THR A 115 8.43 -21.65 -9.23
CA THR A 115 7.31 -20.96 -9.88
C THR A 115 7.78 -19.79 -10.74
N GLY A 116 6.93 -19.37 -11.67
CA GLY A 116 7.18 -18.23 -12.57
C GLY A 116 8.45 -18.39 -13.40
N LEU A 117 9.00 -17.25 -13.83
CA LEU A 117 10.22 -17.18 -14.64
C LEU A 117 11.44 -17.83 -13.94
N LYS A 118 11.53 -17.73 -12.61
CA LYS A 118 12.59 -18.41 -11.83
C LYS A 118 12.56 -19.93 -12.01
N GLY A 119 11.38 -20.53 -11.89
CA GLY A 119 11.21 -21.97 -12.06
C GLY A 119 11.49 -22.42 -13.50
N GLU A 120 11.10 -21.63 -14.49
CA GLU A 120 11.41 -21.90 -15.90
C GLU A 120 12.92 -21.91 -16.16
N LEU A 121 13.62 -20.89 -15.67
CA LEU A 121 15.08 -20.80 -15.77
C LEU A 121 15.74 -22.02 -15.11
N ARG A 122 15.30 -22.39 -13.90
CA ARG A 122 15.86 -23.52 -13.17
C ARG A 122 15.68 -24.84 -13.92
N ARG A 123 14.50 -25.08 -14.49
CA ARG A 123 14.25 -26.28 -15.32
C ARG A 123 15.13 -26.30 -16.57
N ALA A 124 15.36 -25.15 -17.20
CA ALA A 124 16.25 -25.06 -18.34
C ALA A 124 17.71 -25.38 -17.96
N VAL A 125 18.20 -24.87 -16.83
CA VAL A 125 19.54 -25.18 -16.31
C VAL A 125 19.68 -26.67 -16.00
N HIS A 126 18.72 -27.27 -15.28
CA HIS A 126 18.75 -28.71 -14.97
C HIS A 126 18.83 -29.59 -16.22
N LYS A 127 18.10 -29.24 -17.29
CA LYS A 127 18.19 -29.97 -18.57
C LYS A 127 19.58 -29.90 -19.19
N VAL A 128 20.24 -28.74 -19.10
CA VAL A 128 21.61 -28.58 -19.59
C VAL A 128 22.59 -29.39 -18.73
N GLU A 129 22.44 -29.35 -17.41
CA GLU A 129 23.26 -30.14 -16.47
C GLU A 129 23.11 -31.64 -16.71
N GLU A 130 21.90 -32.13 -16.98
CA GLU A 130 21.62 -33.53 -17.31
C GLU A 130 22.33 -33.95 -18.61
N ILE A 131 22.25 -33.14 -19.66
CA ILE A 131 22.94 -33.39 -20.94
C ILE A 131 24.46 -33.47 -20.72
N ILE A 132 25.03 -32.55 -19.95
CA ILE A 132 26.46 -32.53 -19.64
C ILE A 132 26.85 -33.75 -18.81
N SER A 133 26.05 -34.13 -17.81
CA SER A 133 26.31 -35.29 -16.96
C SER A 133 26.29 -36.60 -17.74
N ILE A 134 25.31 -36.77 -18.64
CA ILE A 134 25.25 -37.91 -19.56
C ILE A 134 26.51 -37.95 -20.42
N HIS A 135 26.91 -36.82 -21.02
CA HIS A 135 28.11 -36.77 -21.86
C HIS A 135 29.39 -37.11 -21.10
N ALA A 136 29.55 -36.61 -19.87
CA ALA A 136 30.70 -36.90 -19.02
C ALA A 136 30.76 -38.40 -18.64
N SER A 137 29.61 -39.03 -18.35
CA SER A 137 29.55 -40.46 -18.04
C SER A 137 29.91 -41.38 -19.22
N LEU A 138 29.72 -40.92 -20.46
CA LEU A 138 30.08 -41.66 -21.67
C LEU A 138 31.57 -41.56 -22.04
N GLN A 139 32.32 -40.64 -21.41
CA GLN A 139 33.76 -40.45 -21.64
C GLN A 139 34.65 -41.11 -20.59
N ASP A 140 34.09 -41.74 -19.55
CA ASP A 140 34.87 -42.42 -18.51
C ASP A 140 35.32 -43.82 -19.00
N PRO A 141 36.63 -44.10 -19.17
CA PRO A 141 37.12 -45.33 -19.82
C PRO A 141 36.91 -46.62 -19.00
N LYS A 142 36.35 -46.54 -17.79
CA LYS A 142 36.22 -47.69 -16.87
C LYS A 142 34.97 -48.54 -17.07
N VAL A 143 34.09 -48.24 -18.02
CA VAL A 143 32.86 -49.02 -18.31
C VAL A 143 33.07 -50.06 -19.42
N LEU A 144 34.28 -50.20 -19.97
CA LEU A 144 34.62 -51.12 -21.07
C LEU A 144 35.49 -52.33 -20.66
N MET A 145 35.52 -52.70 -19.39
CA MET A 145 36.12 -53.96 -18.91
C MET A 145 35.08 -54.93 -18.37
#